data_AF-C8ZI21-F1
#
_entry.id   AF-C8ZI21-F1
#
_cell.length_a   1.000
_cell.length_b   1.000
_cell.length_c   1.000
_cell.angle_alpha   90.00
_cell.angle_beta   90.00
_cell.angle_gamma   90.00
#
_symmetry.space_group_name_H-M   'P 1'
#
loop_
_entity.id
_entity.type
_entity.pdbx_description
1 polymer ?
#
loop_
_entity_poly.entity_id
_entity_poly.type
_entity_poly.pdbx_seq_one_letter_code
_entity_poly.pdbx_strand_id
1 'polypeptide(L)'
;MSRKLCTLNFTLSGKQGSLVIRDIQLWSNRPTASKSTSELRGQFIQYVDLAKLPLWVRSTNMNTYRCYSTSATAQAYFKSKLRNANRGIVIELSDKVDQRSQEPAYLIIFREKTELNCFQVDLTMKHEFDGQVTKLKQEIGKTRASVSKEGSIDIIIQQSQQRKIGTKTKVYRNVHINDKRLQFNETLSKLILGGLRLRGISNSITDYQKLYKITFDAAEFTHRDELKRISMGSVEEVSFESLQETVETLLKLFTKS
;
A
#
# COMPACT_ATOMS: atom_id res chain seq x y z
N MET A 1 -21.76 -2.49 -26.65
CA MET A 1 -22.06 -3.17 -25.38
C MET A 1 -20.83 -3.04 -24.48
N SER A 2 -20.96 -2.49 -23.27
CA SER A 2 -19.85 -2.45 -22.32
C SER A 2 -19.54 -3.87 -21.82
N ARG A 3 -18.27 -4.19 -21.58
CA ARG A 3 -17.84 -5.46 -20.99
C ARG A 3 -17.14 -5.22 -19.66
N LYS A 4 -17.35 -6.14 -18.72
CA LYS A 4 -16.64 -6.17 -17.44
C LYS A 4 -15.17 -6.47 -17.69
N LEU A 5 -14.29 -5.58 -17.24
CA LEU A 5 -12.84 -5.74 -17.32
C LEU A 5 -12.30 -6.52 -16.13
N CYS A 6 -12.60 -6.01 -14.94
CA CYS A 6 -12.06 -6.51 -13.69
C CYS A 6 -12.96 -6.10 -12.51
N THR A 7 -12.69 -6.69 -11.35
CA THR A 7 -13.31 -6.32 -10.08
C THR A 7 -12.23 -5.76 -9.15
N LEU A 8 -12.41 -4.54 -8.67
CA LEU A 8 -11.54 -3.87 -7.72
C LEU A 8 -12.08 -4.02 -6.30
N ASN A 9 -11.19 -4.40 -5.38
CA ASN A 9 -11.41 -4.38 -3.95
C ASN A 9 -10.33 -3.50 -3.32
N PHE A 10 -10.68 -2.57 -2.43
CA PHE A 10 -9.66 -1.75 -1.77
C PHE A 10 -9.90 -1.55 -0.28
N THR A 11 -8.81 -1.45 0.47
CA THR A 11 -8.82 -1.21 1.91
C THR A 11 -8.82 0.28 2.21
N LEU A 12 -9.70 0.71 3.12
CA LEU A 12 -9.62 2.02 3.75
C LEU A 12 -8.69 1.94 4.95
N SER A 13 -7.60 2.69 4.92
CA SER A 13 -6.75 2.84 6.09
C SER A 13 -7.48 3.70 7.12
N GLY A 14 -7.76 3.14 8.29
CA GLY A 14 -8.42 3.83 9.40
C GLY A 14 -7.96 3.26 10.75
N LYS A 15 -8.04 4.06 11.81
CA LYS A 15 -7.64 3.68 13.17
C LYS A 15 -8.49 2.56 13.81
N GLN A 16 -9.58 2.15 13.18
CA GLN A 16 -10.60 1.24 13.74
C GLN A 16 -10.91 0.07 12.81
N GLY A 17 -9.87 -0.70 12.47
CA GLY A 17 -9.98 -1.84 11.56
C GLY A 17 -10.00 -1.44 10.08
N SER A 18 -9.38 -2.26 9.25
CA SER A 18 -9.31 -2.06 7.80
C SER A 18 -10.65 -2.37 7.15
N LEU A 19 -11.50 -1.36 6.98
CA LEU A 19 -12.75 -1.50 6.22
C LEU A 19 -12.40 -1.74 4.74
N VAL A 20 -12.85 -2.87 4.18
CA VAL A 20 -12.64 -3.21 2.77
C VAL A 20 -13.88 -2.83 1.95
N ILE A 21 -13.72 -1.95 0.96
CA ILE A 21 -14.73 -1.70 -0.06
C ILE A 21 -14.54 -2.76 -1.15
N ARG A 22 -15.58 -3.58 -1.38
CA ARG A 22 -15.55 -4.74 -2.27
C ARG A 22 -16.47 -4.60 -3.47
N ASP A 23 -16.22 -5.42 -4.49
CA ASP A 23 -17.04 -5.57 -5.70
C ASP A 23 -17.22 -4.26 -6.49
N ILE A 24 -16.10 -3.60 -6.81
CA ILE A 24 -16.14 -2.44 -7.71
C ILE A 24 -15.79 -2.91 -9.10
N GLN A 25 -16.79 -3.06 -9.93
CA GLN A 25 -16.66 -3.61 -11.26
C GLN A 25 -16.27 -2.49 -12.23
N LEU A 26 -15.14 -2.66 -12.92
CA LEU A 26 -14.69 -1.71 -13.94
C LEU A 26 -15.12 -2.21 -15.31
N TRP A 27 -15.79 -1.35 -16.08
CA TRP A 27 -16.38 -1.68 -17.37
C TRP A 27 -15.85 -0.75 -18.46
N SER A 28 -15.60 -1.31 -19.64
CA SER A 28 -15.15 -0.57 -20.81
C SER A 28 -15.94 -0.95 -22.05
N ASN A 29 -15.98 -0.03 -23.01
CA ASN A 29 -16.50 -0.29 -24.35
C ASN A 29 -15.44 -0.85 -25.29
N ARG A 30 -14.17 -0.89 -24.87
CA ARG A 30 -13.08 -1.40 -25.71
C ARG A 30 -13.03 -2.93 -25.68
N PRO A 31 -12.73 -3.59 -26.82
CA PRO A 31 -12.53 -5.03 -26.85
C PRO A 31 -11.33 -5.40 -25.99
N THR A 32 -11.54 -6.27 -25.00
CA THR A 32 -10.46 -6.89 -24.24
C THR A 32 -10.02 -8.18 -24.92
N ALA A 33 -8.70 -8.37 -25.03
CA ALA A 33 -8.11 -9.64 -25.47
C ALA A 33 -8.29 -10.77 -24.43
N SER A 34 -8.48 -10.42 -23.15
CA SER A 34 -8.66 -11.39 -22.06
C SER A 34 -10.12 -11.72 -21.80
N LYS A 35 -10.44 -13.01 -21.73
CA LYS A 35 -11.73 -13.54 -21.24
C LYS A 35 -11.82 -13.63 -19.72
N SER A 36 -10.68 -13.61 -19.00
CA SER A 36 -10.69 -13.70 -17.54
C SER A 36 -10.89 -12.31 -16.92
N THR A 37 -11.95 -12.17 -16.14
CA THR A 37 -12.17 -10.99 -15.31
C THR A 37 -11.16 -11.03 -14.17
N SER A 38 -10.13 -10.19 -14.22
CA SER A 38 -9.14 -10.15 -13.15
C SER A 38 -9.70 -9.50 -11.90
N GLU A 39 -9.18 -9.89 -10.74
CA GLU A 39 -9.38 -9.15 -9.49
C GLU A 39 -8.21 -8.20 -9.29
N LEU A 40 -8.50 -6.97 -8.89
CA LEU A 40 -7.52 -5.96 -8.51
C LEU A 40 -7.67 -5.67 -7.03
N ARG A 41 -6.55 -5.68 -6.30
CA ARG A 41 -6.49 -5.19 -4.92
C ARG A 41 -5.80 -3.85 -4.88
N GLY A 42 -6.28 -2.98 -4.00
CA GLY A 42 -5.65 -1.69 -3.77
C GLY A 42 -5.87 -1.12 -2.39
N GLN A 43 -5.27 0.03 -2.15
CA GLN A 43 -5.35 0.76 -0.90
C GLN A 43 -5.78 2.20 -1.18
N PHE A 44 -6.73 2.69 -0.40
CA PHE A 44 -7.07 4.10 -0.41
C PHE A 44 -5.88 4.94 0.08
N ILE A 45 -5.45 5.89 -0.74
CA ILE A 45 -4.38 6.81 -0.39
C ILE A 45 -4.96 8.12 0.14
N GLN A 46 -5.71 8.83 -0.70
CA GLN A 46 -6.24 10.14 -0.35
C GLN A 46 -7.37 10.59 -1.28
N TYR A 47 -8.03 11.67 -0.89
CA TYR A 47 -8.91 12.43 -1.76
C TYR A 47 -8.12 13.51 -2.50
N VAL A 48 -8.45 13.72 -3.76
CA VAL A 48 -7.86 14.78 -4.60
C VAL A 48 -8.96 15.68 -5.17
N ASP A 49 -8.58 16.90 -5.50
CA ASP A 49 -9.40 17.79 -6.30
C ASP A 49 -9.02 17.61 -7.78
N LEU A 50 -9.97 17.14 -8.59
CA LEU A 50 -9.76 16.86 -10.01
C LEU A 50 -9.37 18.11 -10.79
N ALA A 51 -9.83 19.30 -10.36
CA ALA A 51 -9.46 20.56 -11.01
C ALA A 51 -8.02 20.98 -10.71
N LYS A 52 -7.40 20.40 -9.69
CA LYS A 52 -6.01 20.67 -9.29
C LYS A 52 -5.04 19.59 -9.77
N LEU A 53 -5.53 18.55 -10.44
CA LEU A 53 -4.65 17.55 -11.03
C LEU A 53 -3.90 18.18 -12.21
N PRO A 54 -2.58 17.96 -12.31
CA PRO A 54 -1.83 18.41 -13.47
C PRO A 54 -2.44 17.84 -14.75
N LEU A 55 -2.51 18.65 -15.81
CA LEU A 55 -3.17 18.27 -17.07
C LEU A 55 -2.56 17.00 -17.68
N TRP A 56 -1.25 16.79 -17.50
CA TRP A 56 -0.54 15.61 -17.98
C TRP A 56 -0.97 14.31 -17.28
N VAL A 57 -1.63 14.37 -16.13
CA VAL A 57 -2.19 13.17 -15.46
C VAL A 57 -3.25 12.52 -16.32
N ARG A 58 -3.97 13.29 -17.14
CA ARG A 58 -4.95 12.79 -18.09
C ARG A 58 -4.36 12.82 -19.50
N SER A 59 -3.81 11.71 -19.94
CA SER A 59 -3.47 11.55 -21.36
C SER A 59 -4.75 11.69 -22.20
N THR A 60 -4.66 12.38 -23.34
CA THR A 60 -5.79 12.60 -24.27
C THR A 60 -6.47 11.30 -24.71
N ASN A 61 -5.74 10.19 -24.66
CA ASN A 61 -6.23 8.86 -25.02
C ASN A 61 -6.64 7.99 -23.82
N MET A 62 -6.77 8.58 -22.63
CA MET A 62 -7.08 7.82 -21.42
C MET A 62 -8.43 7.11 -21.49
N ASN A 63 -8.36 5.81 -21.21
CA ASN A 63 -9.54 4.99 -21.01
C ASN A 63 -10.17 5.35 -19.68
N THR A 64 -11.28 6.08 -19.76
CA THR A 64 -12.20 6.18 -18.64
C THR A 64 -13.06 4.92 -18.63
N TYR A 65 -13.10 4.26 -17.49
CA TYR A 65 -13.90 3.06 -17.24
C TYR A 65 -15.12 3.45 -16.40
N ARG A 66 -16.27 2.85 -16.71
CA ARG A 66 -17.46 2.98 -15.89
C ARG A 66 -17.38 2.02 -14.71
N CYS A 67 -17.77 2.48 -13.54
CA CYS A 67 -17.75 1.70 -12.31
C CYS A 67 -19.17 1.31 -11.92
N TYR A 68 -19.38 0.03 -11.64
CA TYR A 68 -20.61 -0.50 -11.07
C TYR A 68 -20.29 -1.31 -9.81
N SER A 69 -21.30 -1.57 -8.98
CA SER A 69 -21.14 -2.44 -7.82
C SER A 69 -22.46 -3.06 -7.44
N THR A 70 -22.44 -4.33 -7.06
CA THR A 70 -23.59 -5.02 -6.44
C THR A 70 -23.58 -4.89 -4.91
N SER A 71 -22.48 -4.41 -4.34
CA SER A 71 -22.34 -4.21 -2.89
C SER A 71 -23.04 -2.92 -2.43
N ALA A 72 -24.07 -3.07 -1.59
CA ALA A 72 -24.75 -1.94 -0.95
C ALA A 72 -23.79 -1.04 -0.17
N THR A 73 -22.79 -1.64 0.50
CA THR A 73 -21.75 -0.92 1.24
C THR A 73 -20.90 -0.04 0.31
N ALA A 74 -20.49 -0.56 -0.84
CA ALA A 74 -19.71 0.21 -1.81
C ALA A 74 -20.54 1.35 -2.42
N GLN A 75 -21.81 1.09 -2.77
CA GLN A 75 -22.72 2.11 -3.27
C GLN A 75 -22.93 3.24 -2.24
N ALA A 76 -23.19 2.88 -0.97
CA ALA A 76 -23.35 3.84 0.12
C ALA A 76 -22.07 4.66 0.34
N TYR A 77 -20.90 4.01 0.29
CA TYR A 77 -19.60 4.67 0.40
C TYR A 77 -19.41 5.75 -0.68
N PHE A 78 -19.59 5.41 -1.96
CA PHE A 78 -19.42 6.38 -3.04
C PHE A 78 -20.50 7.47 -3.05
N LYS A 79 -21.73 7.16 -2.65
CA LYS A 79 -22.80 8.17 -2.48
C LYS A 79 -22.47 9.16 -1.36
N SER A 80 -21.80 8.70 -0.30
CA SER A 80 -21.36 9.54 0.82
C SER A 80 -20.12 10.37 0.48
N LYS A 81 -19.09 9.76 -0.12
CA LYS A 81 -17.77 10.39 -0.30
C LYS A 81 -17.65 11.22 -1.57
N LEU A 82 -18.34 10.86 -2.66
CA LEU A 82 -18.31 11.56 -3.95
C LEU A 82 -19.58 12.40 -4.16
N ARG A 83 -19.91 13.24 -3.18
CA ARG A 83 -20.97 14.27 -3.32
C ARG A 83 -20.50 15.47 -4.12
N ASN A 84 -19.23 15.85 -3.96
CA ASN A 84 -18.61 16.93 -4.72
C ASN A 84 -18.11 16.38 -6.07
N ALA A 85 -18.54 16.99 -7.17
CA ALA A 85 -18.16 16.61 -8.53
C ALA A 85 -16.64 16.69 -8.78
N ASN A 86 -15.95 17.61 -8.11
CA ASN A 86 -14.50 17.79 -8.26
C ASN A 86 -13.69 16.84 -7.38
N ARG A 87 -14.32 16.00 -6.55
CA ARG A 87 -13.57 15.08 -5.70
C ARG A 87 -13.21 13.80 -6.45
N GLY A 88 -11.93 13.45 -6.44
CA GLY A 88 -11.42 12.14 -6.83
C GLY A 88 -10.97 11.32 -5.61
N ILE A 89 -11.05 10.00 -5.72
CA ILE A 89 -10.53 9.04 -4.73
C ILE A 89 -9.33 8.35 -5.37
N VAL A 90 -8.15 8.51 -4.79
CA VAL A 90 -6.93 7.87 -5.26
C VAL A 90 -6.77 6.51 -4.59
N ILE A 91 -6.58 5.48 -5.41
CA ILE A 91 -6.36 4.11 -5.00
C ILE A 91 -5.02 3.66 -5.57
N GLU A 92 -4.12 3.21 -4.72
CA GLU A 92 -2.89 2.54 -5.12
C GLU A 92 -3.18 1.07 -5.34
N LEU A 93 -2.79 0.51 -6.48
CA LEU A 93 -2.98 -0.90 -6.80
C LEU A 93 -1.79 -1.71 -6.28
N SER A 94 -2.07 -2.70 -5.44
CA SER A 94 -1.04 -3.57 -4.85
C SER A 94 -0.52 -4.59 -5.87
N ASP A 95 -1.38 -5.05 -6.79
CA ASP A 95 -1.07 -6.15 -7.71
C ASP A 95 -0.55 -5.68 -9.07
N LYS A 96 -0.46 -4.36 -9.29
CA LYS A 96 0.00 -3.79 -10.56
C LYS A 96 1.11 -2.78 -10.32
N VAL A 97 2.29 -3.18 -10.79
CA VAL A 97 3.44 -2.29 -10.94
C VAL A 97 3.48 -1.81 -12.39
N ASP A 98 3.64 -0.51 -12.58
CA ASP A 98 3.91 0.03 -13.92
C ASP A 98 5.31 -0.44 -14.35
N GLN A 99 5.36 -1.24 -15.42
CA GLN A 99 6.58 -1.89 -15.90
C GLN A 99 7.69 -0.89 -16.22
N ARG A 100 7.34 0.34 -16.62
CA ARG A 100 8.31 1.38 -16.98
C ARG A 100 8.96 2.03 -15.77
N SER A 101 8.18 2.27 -14.72
CA SER A 101 8.61 3.06 -13.57
C SER A 101 8.96 2.23 -12.33
N GLN A 102 8.56 0.96 -12.29
CA GLN A 102 8.57 0.12 -11.09
C GLN A 102 7.79 0.75 -9.91
N GLU A 103 6.94 1.74 -10.19
CA GLU A 103 6.05 2.36 -9.22
C GLU A 103 4.67 1.67 -9.23
N PRO A 104 3.95 1.67 -8.11
CA PRO A 104 2.60 1.11 -8.07
C PRO A 104 1.68 1.91 -8.99
N ALA A 105 0.76 1.22 -9.66
CA ALA A 105 -0.23 1.86 -10.51
C ALA A 105 -1.31 2.53 -9.65
N TYR A 106 -1.76 3.72 -10.06
CA TYR A 106 -2.82 4.44 -9.35
C TYR A 106 -4.11 4.49 -10.17
N LEU A 107 -5.24 4.33 -9.51
CA LEU A 107 -6.58 4.58 -10.06
C LEU A 107 -7.19 5.80 -9.37
N ILE A 108 -7.88 6.63 -10.15
CA ILE A 108 -8.71 7.71 -9.61
C ILE A 108 -10.17 7.40 -9.92
N ILE A 109 -10.95 7.19 -8.87
CA ILE A 109 -12.42 7.04 -8.97
C ILE A 109 -13.06 8.40 -8.72
N PHE A 110 -14.00 8.79 -9.58
CA PHE A 110 -14.71 10.06 -9.51
C PHE A 110 -16.15 9.91 -9.97
N ARG A 111 -16.99 10.90 -9.64
CA ARG A 111 -18.38 10.95 -10.10
C ARG A 111 -18.51 11.98 -11.19
N GLU A 112 -19.10 11.60 -12.31
CA GLU A 112 -19.47 12.50 -13.39
C GLU A 112 -20.98 12.43 -13.59
N LYS A 113 -21.66 13.55 -13.34
CA LYS A 113 -23.14 13.60 -13.27
C LYS A 113 -23.66 12.56 -12.26
N THR A 114 -24.31 11.52 -12.74
CA THR A 114 -24.87 10.42 -11.95
C THR A 114 -23.99 9.16 -11.98
N GLU A 115 -23.06 9.06 -12.92
CA GLU A 115 -22.24 7.88 -13.16
C GLU A 115 -20.95 7.91 -12.34
N LEU A 116 -20.51 6.74 -11.89
CA LEU A 116 -19.21 6.55 -11.25
C LEU A 116 -18.21 6.13 -12.32
N ASN A 117 -17.12 6.85 -12.43
CA ASN A 117 -16.09 6.64 -13.44
C ASN A 117 -14.73 6.47 -12.77
N CYS A 118 -13.80 5.81 -13.45
CA CYS A 118 -12.41 5.79 -13.05
C CYS A 118 -11.47 5.86 -14.23
N PHE A 119 -10.26 6.36 -13.99
CA PHE A 119 -9.15 6.26 -14.95
C PHE A 119 -7.89 5.84 -14.20
N GLN A 120 -6.99 5.17 -14.93
CA GLN A 120 -5.67 4.85 -14.43
C GLN A 120 -4.75 6.04 -14.66
N VAL A 121 -3.99 6.45 -13.64
CA VAL A 121 -3.01 7.54 -13.74
C VAL A 121 -1.82 7.08 -14.57
N ASP A 122 -1.43 7.91 -15.54
CA ASP A 122 -0.23 7.71 -16.33
C ASP A 122 0.87 8.62 -15.79
N LEU A 123 1.96 8.00 -15.31
CA LEU A 123 3.12 8.70 -14.76
C LEU A 123 4.23 8.87 -15.78
N THR A 124 4.05 8.45 -17.03
CA THR A 124 5.08 8.51 -18.08
C THR A 124 5.63 9.93 -18.25
N MET A 125 4.75 10.93 -18.37
CA MET A 125 5.18 12.33 -18.52
C MET A 125 5.93 12.85 -17.28
N LYS A 126 5.52 12.44 -16.07
CA LYS A 126 6.26 12.79 -14.85
C LYS A 126 7.70 12.27 -14.94
N HIS A 127 7.88 11.01 -15.35
CA HIS A 127 9.20 10.40 -15.48
C HIS A 127 10.06 11.06 -16.55
N GLU A 128 9.45 11.48 -17.67
CA GLU A 128 10.14 12.26 -18.69
C GLU A 128 10.62 13.62 -18.15
N PHE A 129 9.76 14.35 -17.42
CA PHE A 129 10.13 15.62 -16.79
C PHE A 129 11.21 15.43 -15.73
N ASP A 130 11.09 14.43 -14.86
CA ASP A 130 12.09 14.12 -13.84
C ASP A 130 13.44 13.76 -14.47
N GLY A 131 13.43 13.03 -15.59
CA GLY A 131 14.61 12.73 -16.40
C GLY A 131 15.26 14.00 -16.97
N GLN A 132 14.47 14.92 -17.53
CA GLN A 132 14.96 16.19 -18.05
C GLN A 132 15.55 17.07 -16.94
N VAL A 133 14.85 17.19 -15.81
CA VAL A 133 15.33 17.94 -14.63
C VAL A 133 16.63 17.33 -14.10
N THR A 134 16.77 16.01 -14.11
CA THR A 134 18.00 15.34 -13.67
C THR A 134 19.17 15.64 -14.60
N LYS A 135 18.96 15.59 -15.92
CA LYS A 135 19.98 15.98 -16.92
C LYS A 135 20.41 17.44 -16.76
N LEU A 136 19.45 18.36 -16.65
CA LEU A 136 19.73 19.78 -16.42
C LEU A 136 20.51 20.01 -15.12
N LYS A 137 20.17 19.31 -14.02
CA LYS A 137 20.94 19.40 -12.77
C LYS A 137 22.38 18.94 -12.92
N GLN A 138 22.62 17.89 -13.72
CA GLN A 138 23.98 17.40 -14.00
C GLN A 138 24.78 18.39 -14.88
N GLU A 139 24.14 19.01 -15.87
CA GLU A 139 24.76 20.02 -16.73
C GLU A 139 25.09 21.29 -15.95
N ILE A 140 24.14 21.81 -15.17
CA ILE A 140 24.35 22.97 -14.30
C ILE A 140 25.45 22.70 -13.26
N GLY A 141 25.56 21.47 -12.74
CA GLY A 141 26.63 21.05 -11.84
C GLY A 141 28.03 21.09 -12.47
N LYS A 142 28.13 20.97 -13.80
CA LYS A 142 29.40 21.08 -14.55
C LYS A 142 29.75 22.53 -14.89
N THR A 143 28.76 23.42 -15.05
CA THR A 143 28.98 24.81 -15.47
C THR A 143 29.14 25.82 -14.31
N ARG A 144 28.73 25.46 -13.08
CA ARG A 144 28.61 26.40 -11.93
C ARG A 144 29.90 26.81 -11.19
N ALA A 145 31.08 26.66 -11.78
CA ALA A 145 32.29 27.25 -11.18
C ALA A 145 32.25 28.80 -11.14
N SER A 146 31.34 29.44 -11.89
CA SER A 146 31.02 30.85 -11.75
C SER A 146 29.49 30.99 -11.81
N VAL A 147 28.89 31.77 -10.91
CA VAL A 147 27.63 32.54 -11.04
C VAL A 147 27.04 32.80 -9.64
N SER A 148 26.86 34.10 -9.41
CA SER A 148 26.33 34.93 -8.31
C SER A 148 25.48 34.32 -7.17
N LYS A 149 25.59 35.00 -6.02
CA LYS A 149 24.96 34.72 -4.70
C LYS A 149 23.43 34.56 -4.72
N GLU A 150 22.71 35.01 -5.74
CA GLU A 150 21.25 34.90 -5.82
C GLU A 150 20.75 33.47 -6.13
N GLY A 151 21.55 32.65 -6.81
CA GLY A 151 21.22 31.24 -7.02
C GLY A 151 21.24 30.39 -5.74
N SER A 152 21.81 30.90 -4.65
CA SER A 152 21.98 30.17 -3.39
C SER A 152 20.67 29.98 -2.63
N ILE A 153 19.77 30.98 -2.65
CA ILE A 153 18.54 30.96 -1.86
C ILE A 153 17.56 29.91 -2.40
N ASP A 154 17.34 29.86 -3.71
CA ASP A 154 16.43 28.88 -4.32
C ASP A 154 16.94 27.44 -4.17
N ILE A 155 18.25 27.23 -4.21
CA ILE A 155 18.85 25.90 -3.94
C ILE A 155 18.59 25.50 -2.49
N ILE A 156 18.75 26.41 -1.52
CA ILE A 156 18.47 26.15 -0.11
C ILE A 156 16.99 25.83 0.10
N ILE A 157 16.07 26.57 -0.53
CA ILE A 157 14.62 26.31 -0.45
C ILE A 157 14.28 24.95 -1.07
N GLN A 158 14.80 24.63 -2.25
CA GLN A 158 14.56 23.36 -2.91
C GLN A 158 15.12 22.18 -2.10
N GLN A 159 16.33 22.31 -1.54
CA GLN A 159 16.91 21.31 -0.65
C GLN A 159 16.10 21.16 0.65
N SER A 160 15.58 22.25 1.22
CA SER A 160 14.71 22.22 2.40
C SER A 160 13.39 21.50 2.11
N GLN A 161 12.75 21.76 0.96
CA GLN A 161 11.54 21.07 0.54
C GLN A 161 11.79 19.58 0.26
N GLN A 162 12.88 19.24 -0.44
CA GLN A 162 13.27 17.85 -0.67
C GLN A 162 13.56 17.11 0.63
N ARG A 163 14.22 17.75 1.60
CA ARG A 163 14.40 17.19 2.95
C ARG A 163 13.07 16.95 3.65
N LYS A 164 12.11 17.89 3.58
CA LYS A 164 10.76 17.73 4.16
C LYS A 164 9.95 16.61 3.50
N ILE A 165 10.05 16.43 2.19
CA ILE A 165 9.36 15.34 1.47
C ILE A 165 10.03 14.00 1.82
N GLY A 166 11.36 13.94 1.80
CA GLY A 166 12.12 12.74 2.16
C GLY A 166 11.90 12.29 3.60
N THR A 167 11.79 13.21 4.56
CA THR A 167 11.49 12.86 5.96
C THR A 167 10.07 12.32 6.11
N LYS A 168 9.07 12.91 5.44
CA LYS A 168 7.69 12.38 5.46
C LYS A 168 7.65 10.95 4.93
N THR A 169 8.26 10.68 3.77
CA THR A 169 8.28 9.32 3.19
C THR A 169 9.02 8.32 4.09
N LYS A 170 10.13 8.72 4.72
CA LYS A 170 10.85 7.86 5.68
C LYS A 170 10.02 7.58 6.94
N VAL A 171 9.33 8.57 7.49
CA VAL A 171 8.47 8.39 8.67
C VAL A 171 7.32 7.44 8.33
N TYR A 172 6.63 7.61 7.20
CA TYR A 172 5.57 6.69 6.78
C TYR A 172 6.07 5.24 6.61
N ARG A 173 7.23 5.05 5.95
CA ARG A 173 7.84 3.72 5.83
C ARG A 173 8.19 3.11 7.19
N ASN A 174 8.79 3.90 8.09
CA ASN A 174 9.14 3.42 9.43
C ASN A 174 7.91 3.08 10.27
N VAL A 175 6.83 3.85 10.15
CA VAL A 175 5.55 3.54 10.81
C VAL A 175 4.98 2.23 10.26
N HIS A 176 4.97 2.03 8.94
CA HIS A 176 4.48 0.79 8.31
C HIS A 176 5.29 -0.44 8.71
N ILE A 177 6.62 -0.33 8.74
CA ILE A 177 7.53 -1.40 9.17
C ILE A 177 7.28 -1.75 10.64
N ASN A 178 7.11 -0.74 11.50
CA ASN A 178 6.82 -0.95 12.92
C ASN A 178 5.44 -1.58 13.14
N ASP A 179 4.43 -1.18 12.37
CA ASP A 179 3.06 -1.72 12.46
C ASP A 179 3.04 -3.21 12.08
N LYS A 180 3.73 -3.59 10.99
CA LYS A 180 3.89 -4.99 10.59
C LYS A 180 4.62 -5.83 11.63
N ARG A 181 5.70 -5.30 12.23
CA ARG A 181 6.42 -5.98 13.31
C ARG A 181 5.55 -6.14 14.56
N LEU A 182 4.77 -5.12 14.90
CA LEU A 182 3.84 -5.18 16.02
C LEU A 182 2.77 -6.25 15.79
N GLN A 183 2.19 -6.30 14.59
CA GLN A 183 1.19 -7.32 14.22
C GLN A 183 1.77 -8.74 14.29
N PHE A 184 3.01 -8.95 13.83
CA PHE A 184 3.71 -10.23 13.98
C PHE A 184 3.87 -10.61 15.46
N ASN A 185 4.36 -9.69 16.30
CA ASN A 185 4.57 -9.93 17.73
C ASN A 185 3.26 -10.23 18.47
N GLU A 186 2.19 -9.50 18.16
CA GLU A 186 0.87 -9.73 18.76
C GLU A 186 0.30 -11.09 18.36
N THR A 187 0.45 -11.48 17.09
CA THR A 187 -0.04 -12.76 16.57
C THR A 187 0.74 -13.92 17.20
N LEU A 188 2.06 -13.82 17.24
CA LEU A 188 2.93 -14.79 17.88
C LEU A 188 2.59 -14.95 19.37
N SER A 189 2.43 -13.83 20.08
CA SER A 189 2.06 -13.85 21.50
C SER A 189 0.72 -14.56 21.73
N LYS A 190 -0.31 -14.24 20.92
CA LYS A 190 -1.63 -14.89 21.01
C LYS A 190 -1.55 -16.40 20.73
N LEU A 191 -0.77 -16.82 19.74
CA LEU A 191 -0.57 -18.23 19.40
C LEU A 191 0.12 -18.99 20.53
N ILE A 192 1.17 -18.42 21.14
CA ILE A 192 1.86 -19.06 22.27
C ILE A 192 0.93 -19.13 23.49
N LEU A 193 0.25 -18.04 23.84
CA LEU A 193 -0.70 -18.04 24.96
C LEU A 193 -1.84 -19.05 24.75
N GLY A 194 -2.38 -19.13 23.53
CA GLY A 194 -3.39 -20.12 23.15
C GLY A 194 -2.86 -21.55 23.23
N GLY A 195 -1.66 -21.80 22.71
CA GLY A 195 -1.02 -23.12 22.71
C GLY A 195 -0.65 -23.62 24.12
N LEU A 196 -0.22 -22.72 25.02
CA LEU A 196 0.03 -23.04 26.44
C LEU A 196 -1.27 -23.33 27.19
N ARG A 197 -2.32 -22.53 26.95
CA ARG A 197 -3.65 -22.75 27.54
C ARG A 197 -4.26 -24.09 27.10
N LEU A 198 -4.14 -24.46 25.82
CA LEU A 198 -4.63 -25.75 25.30
C LEU A 198 -3.94 -26.96 25.93
N ARG A 199 -2.68 -26.80 26.37
CA ARG A 199 -1.90 -27.83 27.08
C ARG A 199 -2.12 -27.82 28.60
N GLY A 200 -2.98 -26.96 29.12
CA GLY A 200 -3.25 -26.85 30.56
C GLY A 200 -2.10 -26.24 31.37
N ILE A 201 -1.12 -25.60 30.72
CA ILE A 201 0.04 -25.00 31.40
C ILE A 201 -0.39 -23.63 31.94
N SER A 202 -0.59 -23.54 33.26
CA SER A 202 -0.99 -22.29 33.91
C SER A 202 0.18 -21.31 34.00
N ASN A 203 -0.16 -20.02 33.99
CA ASN A 203 0.79 -18.92 34.18
C ASN A 203 1.41 -18.87 35.59
N SER A 204 0.97 -19.74 36.50
CA SER A 204 1.47 -19.86 37.88
C SER A 204 2.64 -20.83 38.03
N ILE A 205 2.99 -21.60 36.99
CA ILE A 205 4.07 -22.58 37.04
C ILE A 205 5.41 -21.84 36.87
N THR A 206 6.42 -22.19 37.66
CA THR A 206 7.73 -21.52 37.70
C THR A 206 8.40 -21.41 36.32
N ASP A 207 8.21 -22.41 35.46
CA ASP A 207 8.83 -22.44 34.13
C ASP A 207 7.93 -21.89 33.02
N TYR A 208 6.72 -21.41 33.33
CA TYR A 208 5.81 -20.82 32.34
C TYR A 208 6.47 -19.65 31.60
N GLN A 209 7.10 -18.73 32.33
CA GLN A 209 7.76 -17.57 31.72
C GLN A 209 8.96 -17.97 30.87
N LYS A 210 9.73 -18.98 31.30
CA LYS A 210 10.87 -19.49 30.51
C LYS A 210 10.39 -20.18 29.24
N LEU A 211 9.36 -21.01 29.33
CA LEU A 211 8.76 -21.71 28.20
C LEU A 211 8.14 -20.72 27.20
N TYR A 212 7.44 -19.71 27.68
CA TYR A 212 6.93 -18.63 26.83
C TYR A 212 8.07 -17.93 26.10
N LYS A 213 9.11 -17.51 26.84
CA LYS A 213 10.24 -16.77 26.28
C LYS A 213 11.02 -17.57 25.24
N ILE A 214 11.37 -18.82 25.53
CA ILE A 214 12.13 -19.66 24.59
C ILE A 214 11.32 -19.97 23.33
N THR A 215 10.00 -20.17 23.46
CA THR A 215 9.11 -20.37 22.31
C THR A 215 9.01 -19.11 21.46
N PHE A 216 8.93 -17.95 22.11
CA PHE A 216 8.90 -16.65 21.42
C PHE A 216 10.19 -16.40 20.65
N ASP A 217 11.35 -16.52 21.31
CA ASP A 217 12.66 -16.28 20.71
C ASP A 217 12.94 -17.27 19.56
N ALA A 218 12.56 -18.55 19.72
CA ALA A 218 12.72 -19.56 18.67
C ALA A 218 11.80 -19.31 17.47
N ALA A 219 10.56 -18.86 17.69
CA ALA A 219 9.66 -18.52 16.60
C ALA A 219 10.13 -17.26 15.84
N GLU A 220 10.62 -16.23 16.53
CA GLU A 220 11.27 -15.08 15.89
C GLU A 220 12.48 -15.51 15.05
N PHE A 221 13.28 -16.45 15.56
CA PHE A 221 14.44 -16.97 14.85
C PHE A 221 14.08 -17.77 13.59
N THR A 222 13.00 -18.56 13.63
CA THR A 222 12.47 -19.29 12.47
C THR A 222 12.09 -18.33 11.35
N HIS A 223 11.41 -17.23 11.69
CA HIS A 223 10.95 -16.21 10.73
C HIS A 223 11.93 -15.04 10.51
N ARG A 224 13.19 -15.17 10.95
CA ARG A 224 14.18 -14.07 10.93
C ARG A 224 14.39 -13.46 9.54
N ASP A 225 14.37 -14.29 8.49
CA ASP A 225 14.61 -13.83 7.12
C ASP A 225 13.40 -13.03 6.61
N GLU A 226 12.19 -13.44 6.98
CA GLU A 226 10.94 -12.75 6.64
C GLU A 226 10.83 -11.43 7.40
N LEU A 227 11.15 -11.43 8.69
CA LEU A 227 11.23 -10.22 9.52
C LEU A 227 12.28 -9.24 8.99
N LYS A 228 13.43 -9.73 8.52
CA LYS A 228 14.45 -8.90 7.86
C LYS A 228 13.93 -8.31 6.56
N ARG A 229 13.20 -9.08 5.75
CA ARG A 229 12.55 -8.58 4.52
C ARG A 229 11.49 -7.51 4.82
N ILE A 230 10.64 -7.71 5.83
CA ILE A 230 9.68 -6.70 6.30
C ILE A 230 10.42 -5.42 6.71
N SER A 231 11.54 -5.56 7.43
CA SER A 231 12.36 -4.42 7.88
C SER A 231 13.04 -3.67 6.73
N MET A 232 13.26 -4.34 5.59
CA MET A 232 13.75 -3.74 4.35
C MET A 232 12.63 -3.12 3.50
N GLY A 233 11.38 -3.13 3.98
CA GLY A 233 10.24 -2.56 3.29
C GLY A 233 9.56 -3.52 2.30
N SER A 234 9.82 -4.83 2.39
CA SER A 234 9.08 -5.82 1.61
C SER A 234 7.60 -5.85 1.98
N VAL A 235 6.77 -6.09 0.96
CA VAL A 235 5.31 -6.22 1.12
C VAL A 235 4.93 -7.57 1.72
N GLU A 236 5.83 -8.55 1.71
CA GLU A 236 5.59 -9.87 2.30
C GLU A 236 5.21 -9.77 3.79
N GLU A 237 4.23 -10.58 4.18
CA GLU A 237 3.80 -10.76 5.57
C GLU A 237 3.98 -12.23 5.93
N VAL A 238 4.39 -12.49 7.16
CA VAL A 238 4.46 -13.86 7.67
C VAL A 238 3.04 -14.42 7.72
N SER A 239 2.80 -15.50 6.98
CA SER A 239 1.47 -16.11 6.94
C SER A 239 1.08 -16.64 8.32
N PHE A 240 -0.19 -16.46 8.70
CA PHE A 240 -0.70 -16.96 9.98
C PHE A 240 -0.48 -18.48 10.13
N GLU A 241 -0.69 -19.24 9.06
CA GLU A 241 -0.52 -20.70 9.05
C GLU A 241 0.92 -21.12 9.35
N SER A 242 1.91 -20.51 8.69
CA SER A 242 3.33 -20.84 8.94
C SER A 242 3.75 -20.51 10.37
N LEU A 243 3.24 -19.41 10.92
CA LEU A 243 3.49 -19.03 12.31
C LEU A 243 2.83 -20.00 13.30
N GLN A 244 1.60 -20.43 13.01
CA GLN A 244 0.87 -21.42 13.81
C GLN A 244 1.58 -22.78 13.82
N GLU A 245 2.01 -23.27 12.65
CA GLU A 245 2.79 -24.51 12.53
C GLU A 245 4.11 -24.44 13.31
N THR A 246 4.79 -23.29 13.27
CA THR A 246 6.04 -23.05 13.99
C THR A 246 5.82 -23.10 15.49
N VAL A 247 4.80 -22.38 16.00
CA VAL A 247 4.46 -22.38 17.43
C VAL A 247 4.06 -23.78 17.90
N GLU A 248 3.26 -24.51 17.12
CA GLU A 248 2.85 -25.87 17.46
C GLU A 248 4.03 -26.84 17.48
N THR A 249 4.97 -26.71 16.54
CA THR A 249 6.21 -27.51 16.50
C THR A 249 7.08 -27.25 17.73
N LEU A 250 7.28 -25.98 18.09
CA LEU A 250 8.09 -25.57 19.24
C LEU A 250 7.45 -26.00 20.55
N LEU A 251 6.15 -25.78 20.72
CA LEU A 251 5.44 -26.22 21.93
C LEU A 251 5.42 -27.74 22.02
N LYS A 252 5.19 -28.47 20.93
CA LYS A 252 5.27 -29.94 20.91
C LYS A 252 6.66 -30.45 21.29
N LEU A 253 7.73 -29.73 20.94
CA LEU A 253 9.10 -30.08 21.34
C LEU A 253 9.37 -29.78 22.81
N PHE A 254 9.03 -28.58 23.29
CA PHE A 254 9.35 -28.12 24.64
C PHE A 254 8.41 -28.64 25.73
N THR A 255 7.21 -29.12 25.36
CA THR A 255 6.24 -29.69 26.31
C THR A 255 6.12 -31.20 26.19
N LYS A 256 7.05 -31.87 25.48
CA LYS A 256 7.06 -33.33 25.41
C LYS A 256 7.63 -33.90 26.70
N SER A 257 6.77 -34.52 27.50
CA SER A 257 7.15 -35.50 28.52
C SER A 257 7.34 -36.87 27.91
#